data_AF-A0A7J3A8L3-F1
#
_entry.id   AF-A0A7J3A8L3-F1
#
_cell.length_a   1.000
_cell.length_b   1.000
_cell.length_c   1.000
_cell.angle_alpha   90.00
_cell.angle_beta   90.00
_cell.angle_gamma   90.00
#
_symmetry.space_group_name_H-M   'P 1'
#
loop_
_entity.id
_entity.type
_entity.pdbx_description
1 polymer ?
#
loop_
_entity_poly.entity_id
_entity_poly.type
_entity_poly.pdbx_seq_one_letter_code
_entity_poly.pdbx_strand_id
1 'polypeptide(L)'
;IYNLKEIFERLPREYTTTFKLEMFTHNKIYDFIVDREAQRILFGGYSNVRYLPSSSTRNTIYDVIFKSFNETVFYKINKHVFDKYSEEPSLSKVWHLVGWVDSNIVYNHAKGESANSDIYDPLTFLERKSGICIDYAIFYASALLALGFKDSYVLTFDTITGEGHAVAALEYNGVLLILEQHLPVMEVQDYVQYDENIANTPIPFYSYRITSSSREFAIEFFKLNLRKYEDSTPVDGITDKFVQDVEKSLSHKLKASVTDKVLPHSWTWKSSVLRFYSTLLHDQWVEYISGILAKNFMDAGIKPQYICIDRIDSTTLLIRFKPEGE
;
A
#
# COMPACT_ATOMS: atom_id res chain seq x y z
N ILE A 1 -20.32 -12.17 -5.09
CA ILE A 1 -20.30 -13.53 -4.48
C ILE A 1 -21.72 -14.04 -4.51
N TYR A 2 -21.98 -15.19 -5.13
CA TYR A 2 -23.30 -15.84 -5.01
C TYR A 2 -23.29 -16.70 -3.75
N ASN A 3 -24.34 -16.59 -2.93
CA ASN A 3 -24.54 -17.61 -1.92
C ASN A 3 -24.91 -18.94 -2.62
N LEU A 4 -24.66 -20.07 -1.94
CA LEU A 4 -24.82 -21.39 -2.53
C LEU A 4 -26.24 -21.59 -3.12
N LYS A 5 -27.26 -21.03 -2.45
CA LYS A 5 -28.67 -21.07 -2.88
C LYS A 5 -28.89 -20.35 -4.22
N GLU A 6 -28.33 -19.16 -4.41
CA GLU A 6 -28.39 -18.42 -5.68
C GLU A 6 -27.69 -19.15 -6.82
N ILE A 7 -26.58 -19.86 -6.52
CA ILE A 7 -25.92 -20.73 -7.50
C ILE A 7 -26.88 -21.86 -7.90
N PHE A 8 -27.51 -22.55 -6.94
CA PHE A 8 -28.46 -23.63 -7.24
C PHE A 8 -29.68 -23.18 -8.06
N GLU A 9 -30.18 -21.97 -7.82
CA GLU A 9 -31.30 -21.38 -8.57
C GLU A 9 -30.93 -21.02 -10.01
N ARG A 10 -29.68 -20.61 -10.25
CA ARG A 10 -29.18 -20.22 -11.58
C ARG A 10 -28.66 -21.38 -12.43
N LEU A 11 -28.26 -22.50 -11.82
CA LEU A 11 -27.81 -23.67 -12.56
C LEU A 11 -28.97 -24.33 -13.32
N PRO A 12 -28.90 -24.49 -14.65
CA PRO A 12 -30.02 -25.01 -15.42
C PRO A 12 -30.41 -26.41 -14.93
N ARG A 13 -31.71 -26.64 -14.77
CA ARG A 13 -32.28 -27.86 -14.17
C ARG A 13 -32.07 -29.11 -15.03
N GLU A 14 -31.75 -28.90 -16.30
CA GLU A 14 -31.60 -29.92 -17.33
C GLU A 14 -30.20 -30.58 -17.38
N TYR A 15 -29.20 -30.03 -16.66
CA TYR A 15 -27.87 -30.65 -16.60
C TYR A 15 -27.76 -31.63 -15.42
N THR A 16 -27.32 -32.85 -15.76
CA THR A 16 -27.19 -34.01 -14.86
C THR A 16 -26.02 -33.83 -13.91
N THR A 17 -26.32 -33.40 -12.68
CA THR A 17 -25.57 -33.51 -11.39
C THR A 17 -24.11 -33.06 -11.32
N THR A 18 -23.43 -32.86 -12.43
CA THR A 18 -21.99 -32.57 -12.49
C THR A 18 -21.79 -31.30 -13.30
N PHE A 19 -21.09 -30.34 -12.70
CA PHE A 19 -20.79 -29.05 -13.29
C PHE A 19 -19.27 -28.86 -13.28
N LYS A 20 -18.76 -28.20 -14.31
CA LYS A 20 -17.35 -27.81 -14.36
C LYS A 20 -17.24 -26.36 -13.93
N LEU A 21 -16.44 -26.09 -12.91
CA LEU A 21 -16.06 -24.73 -12.55
C LEU A 21 -14.64 -24.50 -13.05
N GLU A 22 -14.49 -23.61 -14.01
CA GLU A 22 -13.20 -22.98 -14.22
C GLU A 22 -13.02 -21.91 -13.14
N MET A 23 -12.33 -22.30 -12.07
CA MET A 23 -11.91 -21.35 -11.07
C MET A 23 -10.63 -20.70 -11.58
N PHE A 24 -10.68 -19.40 -11.87
CA PHE A 24 -9.52 -18.59 -12.25
C PHE A 24 -8.65 -18.33 -11.01
N THR A 25 -8.04 -19.39 -10.50
CA THR A 25 -6.89 -19.33 -9.62
C THR A 25 -5.87 -20.31 -10.21
N HIS A 26 -5.11 -19.83 -11.19
CA HIS A 26 -3.93 -20.51 -11.74
C HIS A 26 -4.20 -21.96 -12.24
N ASN A 27 -4.63 -22.07 -13.50
CA ASN A 27 -4.46 -23.26 -14.36
C ASN A 27 -5.20 -24.54 -13.96
N LYS A 28 -6.10 -24.51 -12.98
CA LYS A 28 -6.81 -25.71 -12.50
C LYS A 28 -8.30 -25.63 -12.77
N ILE A 29 -8.78 -26.58 -13.55
CA ILE A 29 -10.21 -26.83 -13.75
C ILE A 29 -10.66 -27.75 -12.63
N TYR A 30 -11.69 -27.34 -11.88
CA TYR A 30 -12.27 -28.18 -10.84
C TYR A 30 -13.62 -28.72 -11.32
N ASP A 31 -13.72 -30.03 -11.32
CA ASP A 31 -15.01 -30.70 -11.47
C ASP A 31 -15.70 -30.76 -10.11
N PHE A 32 -16.98 -30.40 -10.08
CA PHE A 32 -17.79 -30.51 -8.89
C PHE A 32 -19.14 -31.16 -9.17
N ILE A 33 -19.59 -31.98 -8.23
CA ILE A 33 -20.91 -32.57 -8.23
C ILE A 33 -21.81 -31.65 -7.40
N VAL A 34 -22.95 -31.29 -7.97
CA VAL A 34 -23.98 -30.49 -7.31
C VAL A 34 -24.99 -31.45 -6.73
N ASP A 35 -24.89 -31.69 -5.42
CA ASP A 35 -25.89 -32.43 -4.66
C ASP A 35 -27.04 -31.48 -4.31
N ARG A 36 -28.04 -31.46 -5.17
CA ARG A 36 -29.22 -30.58 -5.02
C ARG A 36 -30.09 -30.98 -3.84
N GLU A 37 -30.12 -32.26 -3.47
CA GLU A 37 -30.95 -32.77 -2.37
C GLU A 37 -30.34 -32.37 -1.02
N ALA A 38 -29.03 -32.55 -0.87
CA ALA A 38 -28.31 -32.12 0.32
C ALA A 38 -27.96 -30.62 0.35
N GLN A 39 -28.24 -29.88 -0.73
CA GLN A 39 -27.82 -28.48 -0.94
C GLN A 39 -26.30 -28.29 -0.74
N ARG A 40 -25.50 -29.19 -1.33
CA ARG A 40 -24.04 -29.18 -1.22
C ARG A 40 -23.37 -29.23 -2.59
N ILE A 41 -22.17 -28.67 -2.65
CA ILE A 41 -21.25 -28.91 -3.76
C ILE A 41 -20.19 -29.92 -3.29
N LEU A 42 -19.82 -30.88 -4.12
CA LEU A 42 -18.83 -31.92 -3.82
C LEU A 42 -17.71 -31.82 -4.85
N PHE A 43 -16.54 -31.36 -4.44
CA PHE A 43 -15.37 -31.28 -5.31
C PHE A 43 -14.71 -32.65 -5.36
N GLY A 44 -14.98 -33.42 -6.42
CA GLY A 44 -14.68 -34.86 -6.50
C GLY A 44 -13.26 -35.21 -6.03
N GLY A 45 -13.13 -35.89 -4.89
CA GLY A 45 -11.84 -36.35 -4.34
C GLY A 45 -10.82 -35.26 -3.96
N TYR A 46 -11.08 -33.98 -4.19
CA TYR A 46 -10.12 -32.90 -3.96
C TYR A 46 -10.14 -32.46 -2.49
N SER A 47 -9.17 -32.94 -1.70
CA SER A 47 -9.01 -32.67 -0.26
C SER A 47 -8.72 -31.20 0.10
N ASN A 48 -8.52 -30.33 -0.89
CA ASN A 48 -7.99 -28.97 -0.69
C ASN A 48 -9.03 -27.86 -0.91
N VAL A 49 -10.30 -28.20 -1.19
CA VAL A 49 -11.36 -27.20 -1.32
C VAL A 49 -12.04 -27.02 0.03
N ARG A 50 -11.81 -25.87 0.66
CA ARG A 50 -12.48 -25.50 1.92
C ARG A 50 -13.64 -24.55 1.61
N TYR A 51 -14.83 -24.92 2.06
CA TYR A 51 -15.95 -23.98 2.16
C TYR A 51 -15.61 -22.95 3.22
N LEU A 52 -15.56 -21.68 2.84
CA LEU A 52 -15.67 -20.60 3.81
C LEU A 52 -17.16 -20.52 4.18
N PRO A 53 -17.56 -20.87 5.42
CA PRO A 53 -18.94 -20.70 5.82
C PRO A 53 -19.27 -19.20 5.76
N SER A 54 -20.30 -18.82 4.99
CA SER A 54 -20.89 -17.48 5.13
C SER A 54 -21.75 -17.47 6.40
N SER A 55 -21.11 -17.44 7.57
CA SER A 55 -21.77 -17.11 8.83
C SER A 55 -21.42 -15.70 9.32
N SER A 56 -20.62 -14.96 8.55
CA SER A 56 -20.34 -13.56 8.82
C SER A 56 -21.48 -12.70 8.26
N THR A 57 -22.14 -11.91 9.11
CA THR A 57 -23.00 -10.80 8.68
C THR A 57 -22.21 -9.63 8.10
N ARG A 58 -20.88 -9.71 8.09
CA ARG A 58 -19.97 -8.66 7.60
C ARG A 58 -19.69 -8.81 6.12
N ASN A 59 -19.44 -7.68 5.49
CA ASN A 59 -18.93 -7.66 4.14
C ASN A 59 -17.47 -8.16 4.07
N THR A 60 -17.14 -8.79 2.95
CA THR A 60 -15.80 -9.24 2.60
C THR A 60 -15.11 -8.24 1.67
N ILE A 61 -13.79 -8.41 1.47
CA ILE A 61 -13.01 -7.67 0.45
C ILE A 61 -13.70 -7.76 -0.92
N TYR A 62 -14.16 -8.95 -1.31
CA TYR A 62 -14.91 -9.16 -2.55
C TYR A 62 -16.21 -8.36 -2.60
N ASP A 63 -16.99 -8.36 -1.51
CA ASP A 63 -18.26 -7.63 -1.47
C ASP A 63 -18.04 -6.14 -1.67
N VAL A 64 -17.00 -5.57 -1.04
CA VAL A 64 -16.66 -4.16 -1.21
C VAL A 64 -16.18 -3.88 -2.64
N ILE A 65 -15.24 -4.67 -3.17
CA ILE A 65 -14.70 -4.43 -4.51
C ILE A 65 -15.80 -4.54 -5.56
N PHE A 66 -16.56 -5.64 -5.60
CA PHE A 66 -17.59 -5.84 -6.63
C PHE A 66 -18.75 -4.85 -6.52
N LYS A 67 -19.05 -4.33 -5.34
CA LYS A 67 -20.12 -3.34 -5.15
C LYS A 67 -19.67 -1.91 -5.44
N SER A 68 -18.43 -1.56 -5.12
CA SER A 68 -17.98 -0.16 -5.08
C SER A 68 -16.95 0.22 -6.13
N PHE A 69 -16.21 -0.71 -6.73
CA PHE A 69 -15.21 -0.36 -7.73
C PHE A 69 -15.94 -0.10 -9.05
N ASN A 70 -15.93 1.16 -9.49
CA ASN A 70 -16.54 1.62 -10.73
C ASN A 70 -16.03 3.03 -11.08
N GLU A 71 -16.32 3.46 -12.31
CA GLU A 71 -15.90 4.76 -12.85
C GLU A 71 -16.33 5.95 -12.00
N THR A 72 -17.50 5.90 -11.37
CA THR A 72 -17.99 7.01 -10.51
C THR A 72 -17.14 7.15 -9.26
N VAL A 73 -16.77 6.04 -8.62
CA VAL A 73 -15.89 6.04 -7.46
C VAL A 73 -14.50 6.51 -7.86
N PHE A 74 -13.95 5.98 -8.95
CA PHE A 74 -12.62 6.36 -9.44
C PHE A 74 -12.54 7.85 -9.80
N TYR A 75 -13.55 8.38 -10.49
CA TYR A 75 -13.65 9.81 -10.78
C TYR A 75 -13.67 10.67 -9.50
N LYS A 76 -14.44 10.27 -8.49
CA LYS A 76 -14.50 10.99 -7.21
C LYS A 76 -13.17 10.96 -6.46
N ILE A 77 -12.47 9.82 -6.45
CA ILE A 77 -11.12 9.71 -5.89
C ILE A 77 -10.16 10.64 -6.63
N ASN A 78 -10.15 10.57 -7.97
CA ASN A 78 -9.31 11.43 -8.81
C ASN A 78 -9.53 12.90 -8.53
N LYS A 79 -10.79 13.33 -8.47
CA LYS A 79 -11.14 14.71 -8.15
C LYS A 79 -10.74 15.14 -6.73
N HIS A 80 -10.81 14.26 -5.74
CA HIS A 80 -10.50 14.65 -4.35
C HIS A 80 -9.00 14.60 -4.03
N VAL A 81 -8.28 13.63 -4.60
CA VAL A 81 -6.88 13.37 -4.26
C VAL A 81 -5.95 13.98 -5.29
N PHE A 82 -6.31 13.95 -6.58
CA PHE A 82 -5.40 14.19 -7.71
C PHE A 82 -5.79 15.36 -8.63
N ASP A 83 -6.73 16.24 -8.26
CA ASP A 83 -7.32 17.32 -9.10
C ASP A 83 -6.32 18.20 -9.91
N LYS A 84 -5.04 18.19 -9.54
CA LYS A 84 -3.96 18.97 -10.17
C LYS A 84 -2.90 18.13 -10.90
N TYR A 85 -3.05 16.82 -10.95
CA TYR A 85 -2.10 15.91 -11.58
C TYR A 85 -2.52 15.56 -13.01
N SER A 86 -1.54 15.31 -13.89
CA SER A 86 -1.77 14.77 -15.24
C SER A 86 -2.49 13.42 -15.18
N GLU A 87 -2.95 12.87 -16.31
CA GLU A 87 -3.69 11.59 -16.32
C GLU A 87 -2.77 10.35 -16.17
N GLU A 88 -1.50 10.41 -16.59
CA GLU A 88 -0.62 9.24 -16.66
C GLU A 88 -0.21 8.64 -15.29
N PRO A 89 -0.24 7.31 -15.11
CA PRO A 89 0.23 6.66 -13.88
C PRO A 89 1.73 6.93 -13.63
N SER A 90 2.10 7.27 -12.39
CA SER A 90 3.51 7.46 -12.01
C SER A 90 3.74 7.21 -10.52
N LEU A 91 4.96 6.86 -10.13
CA LEU A 91 5.34 6.69 -8.72
C LEU A 91 5.21 7.98 -7.92
N SER A 92 5.36 9.16 -8.54
CA SER A 92 5.11 10.44 -7.89
C SER A 92 3.65 10.60 -7.44
N LYS A 93 2.69 10.11 -8.24
CA LYS A 93 1.28 10.09 -7.82
C LYS A 93 1.00 9.07 -6.73
N VAL A 94 1.66 7.92 -6.77
CA VAL A 94 1.58 6.89 -5.71
C VAL A 94 2.07 7.48 -4.38
N TRP A 95 3.20 8.18 -4.40
CA TRP A 95 3.72 8.86 -3.23
C TRP A 95 2.80 9.98 -2.74
N HIS A 96 2.26 10.78 -3.66
CA HIS A 96 1.27 11.82 -3.34
C HIS A 96 0.00 11.22 -2.72
N LEU A 97 -0.48 10.08 -3.22
CA LEU A 97 -1.63 9.36 -2.67
C LEU A 97 -1.41 9.02 -1.20
N VAL A 98 -0.26 8.40 -0.87
CA VAL A 98 0.07 8.05 0.52
C VAL A 98 0.24 9.31 1.36
N GLY A 99 0.98 10.31 0.89
CA GLY A 99 1.15 11.58 1.61
C GLY A 99 -0.16 12.35 1.84
N TRP A 100 -1.10 12.28 0.90
CA TRP A 100 -2.43 12.86 1.06
C TRP A 100 -3.21 12.11 2.14
N VAL A 101 -3.20 10.78 2.12
CA VAL A 101 -3.88 9.96 3.13
C VAL A 101 -3.29 10.21 4.52
N ASP A 102 -1.97 10.16 4.65
CA ASP A 102 -1.22 10.47 5.88
C ASP A 102 -1.63 11.82 6.50
N SER A 103 -1.83 12.83 5.65
CA SER A 103 -2.20 14.18 6.09
C SER A 103 -3.70 14.39 6.36
N ASN A 104 -4.59 13.53 5.85
CA ASN A 104 -6.03 13.80 5.82
C ASN A 104 -6.89 12.75 6.54
N ILE A 105 -6.36 11.56 6.81
CA ILE A 105 -7.11 10.41 7.29
C ILE A 105 -6.47 9.89 8.59
N VAL A 106 -7.29 9.63 9.61
CA VAL A 106 -6.83 9.21 10.94
C VAL A 106 -7.19 7.75 11.22
N TYR A 107 -6.25 6.98 11.77
CA TYR A 107 -6.51 5.60 12.17
C TYR A 107 -7.62 5.51 13.23
N ASN A 108 -8.56 4.58 13.03
CA ASN A 108 -9.70 4.38 13.90
C ASN A 108 -9.46 3.22 14.86
N HIS A 109 -8.75 3.47 15.97
CA HIS A 109 -8.48 2.45 16.97
C HIS A 109 -9.76 1.82 17.54
N ALA A 110 -10.79 2.62 17.81
CA ALA A 110 -12.07 2.12 18.32
C ALA A 110 -12.78 1.16 17.34
N LYS A 111 -12.66 1.39 16.02
CA LYS A 111 -13.15 0.45 15.00
C LYS A 111 -12.31 -0.83 14.97
N GLY A 112 -11.00 -0.73 15.17
CA GLY A 112 -10.07 -1.86 15.19
C GLY A 112 -10.29 -2.79 16.39
N GLU A 113 -10.60 -2.22 17.56
CA GLU A 113 -10.97 -2.97 18.76
C GLU A 113 -12.40 -3.55 18.68
N SER A 114 -13.24 -2.99 17.80
CA SER A 114 -14.59 -3.49 17.61
C SER A 114 -14.55 -4.80 16.84
N ALA A 115 -14.90 -5.87 17.55
CA ALA A 115 -15.00 -7.19 16.95
C ALA A 115 -15.93 -7.21 15.72
N ASN A 116 -16.88 -6.28 15.53
CA ASN A 116 -17.96 -6.33 14.53
C ASN A 116 -17.96 -5.18 13.50
N SER A 117 -16.79 -4.66 13.12
CA SER A 117 -16.73 -3.57 12.14
C SER A 117 -16.75 -4.07 10.68
N ASP A 118 -17.60 -3.45 9.85
CA ASP A 118 -17.63 -3.67 8.39
C ASP A 118 -16.49 -2.92 7.69
N ILE A 119 -16.01 -3.47 6.58
CA ILE A 119 -15.04 -2.80 5.70
C ILE A 119 -15.72 -1.62 5.01
N TYR A 120 -15.13 -0.44 5.10
CA TYR A 120 -15.64 0.74 4.39
C TYR A 120 -15.37 0.63 2.89
N ASP A 121 -16.35 1.01 2.07
CA ASP A 121 -16.09 1.27 0.67
C ASP A 121 -15.24 2.56 0.51
N PRO A 122 -14.57 2.74 -0.65
CA PRO A 122 -13.65 3.86 -0.84
C PRO A 122 -14.26 5.25 -0.62
N LEU A 123 -15.55 5.45 -0.94
CA LEU A 123 -16.19 6.75 -0.74
C LEU A 123 -16.57 6.97 0.72
N THR A 124 -17.07 5.94 1.41
CA THR A 124 -17.31 6.00 2.86
C THR A 124 -16.01 6.31 3.61
N PHE A 125 -14.89 5.71 3.21
CA PHE A 125 -13.57 5.98 3.80
C PHE A 125 -13.15 7.45 3.61
N LEU A 126 -13.28 7.97 2.38
CA LEU A 126 -13.02 9.39 2.07
C LEU A 126 -13.88 10.35 2.88
N GLU A 127 -15.18 10.04 3.04
CA GLU A 127 -16.13 10.87 3.76
C GLU A 127 -15.83 10.89 5.26
N ARG A 128 -15.59 9.71 5.85
CA ARG A 128 -15.34 9.57 7.29
C ARG A 128 -13.97 10.10 7.71
N LYS A 129 -13.02 10.21 6.77
CA LYS A 129 -11.63 10.59 7.04
C LYS A 129 -10.98 9.75 8.14
N SER A 130 -11.42 8.50 8.26
CA SER A 130 -10.97 7.58 9.29
C SER A 130 -11.33 6.14 8.95
N GLY A 131 -10.45 5.20 9.29
CA GLY A 131 -10.65 3.77 9.08
C GLY A 131 -9.56 2.93 9.76
N ILE A 132 -9.59 1.63 9.53
CA ILE A 132 -8.57 0.65 9.99
C ILE A 132 -7.78 0.11 8.80
N CYS A 133 -6.71 -0.66 9.05
CA CYS A 133 -5.77 -1.16 8.03
C CYS A 133 -6.43 -1.64 6.73
N ILE A 134 -7.49 -2.46 6.82
CA ILE A 134 -8.19 -2.97 5.63
C ILE A 134 -8.96 -1.89 4.86
N ASP A 135 -9.49 -0.87 5.53
CA ASP A 135 -10.16 0.26 4.86
C ASP A 135 -9.14 1.09 4.05
N TYR A 136 -7.95 1.32 4.60
CA TYR A 136 -6.84 1.97 3.89
C TYR A 136 -6.44 1.14 2.67
N ALA A 137 -6.24 -0.17 2.84
CA ALA A 137 -5.85 -1.06 1.76
C ALA A 137 -6.86 -1.07 0.60
N ILE A 138 -8.16 -1.14 0.91
CA ILE A 138 -9.23 -1.08 -0.10
C ILE A 138 -9.27 0.28 -0.81
N PHE A 139 -9.13 1.37 -0.06
CA PHE A 139 -9.08 2.71 -0.62
C PHE A 139 -7.89 2.88 -1.57
N TYR A 140 -6.69 2.50 -1.14
CA TYR A 140 -5.48 2.56 -1.97
C TYR A 140 -5.60 1.69 -3.22
N ALA A 141 -6.12 0.46 -3.09
CA ALA A 141 -6.34 -0.40 -4.24
C ALA A 141 -7.28 0.23 -5.28
N SER A 142 -8.35 0.89 -4.83
CA SER A 142 -9.28 1.64 -5.68
C SER A 142 -8.61 2.86 -6.33
N ALA A 143 -7.83 3.62 -5.54
CA ALA A 143 -7.14 4.81 -6.01
C ALA A 143 -6.04 4.48 -7.04
N LEU A 144 -5.32 3.38 -6.88
CA LEU A 144 -4.33 2.91 -7.86
C LEU A 144 -5.01 2.59 -9.20
N LEU A 145 -6.16 1.91 -9.19
CA LEU A 145 -6.92 1.67 -10.42
C LEU A 145 -7.46 2.97 -11.01
N ALA A 146 -7.92 3.91 -10.17
CA ALA A 146 -8.35 5.24 -10.61
C ALA A 146 -7.22 6.05 -11.27
N LEU A 147 -5.97 5.83 -10.85
CA LEU A 147 -4.76 6.39 -11.47
C LEU A 147 -4.39 5.75 -12.80
N GLY A 148 -5.09 4.70 -13.24
CA GLY A 148 -4.83 4.01 -14.50
C GLY A 148 -3.86 2.84 -14.39
N PHE A 149 -3.45 2.42 -13.19
CA PHE A 149 -2.72 1.16 -13.02
C PHE A 149 -3.64 -0.01 -13.37
N LYS A 150 -3.11 -1.00 -14.11
CA LYS A 150 -3.90 -2.17 -14.55
C LYS A 150 -4.23 -3.12 -13.40
N ASP A 151 -3.29 -3.24 -12.47
CA ASP A 151 -3.37 -4.11 -11.32
C ASP A 151 -3.16 -3.32 -10.04
N SER A 152 -3.93 -3.64 -9.02
CA SER A 152 -3.67 -3.28 -7.63
C SER A 152 -3.84 -4.49 -6.74
N TYR A 153 -3.24 -4.46 -5.55
CA TYR A 153 -3.25 -5.59 -4.64
C TYR A 153 -3.75 -5.15 -3.27
N VAL A 154 -4.58 -5.99 -2.64
CA VAL A 154 -4.80 -5.95 -1.19
C VAL A 154 -4.09 -7.15 -0.61
N LEU A 155 -3.15 -6.92 0.29
CA LEU A 155 -2.42 -7.96 1.00
C LEU A 155 -2.97 -8.10 2.42
N THR A 156 -3.13 -9.32 2.90
CA THR A 156 -3.56 -9.63 4.25
C THR A 156 -2.62 -10.65 4.87
N PHE A 157 -2.27 -10.47 6.13
CA PHE A 157 -1.38 -11.37 6.88
C PHE A 157 -1.60 -11.20 8.38
N ASP A 158 -1.23 -12.19 9.17
CA ASP A 158 -1.29 -12.09 10.64
C ASP A 158 0.01 -11.47 11.16
N THR A 159 -0.06 -10.66 12.20
CA THR A 159 1.14 -10.14 12.89
C THR A 159 1.65 -11.14 13.93
N ILE A 160 2.85 -10.93 14.49
CA ILE A 160 3.40 -11.77 15.58
C ILE A 160 2.46 -11.81 16.81
N THR A 161 1.65 -10.76 17.04
CA THR A 161 0.66 -10.72 18.12
C THR A 161 -0.62 -11.50 17.80
N GLY A 162 -0.75 -12.03 16.58
CA GLY A 162 -1.94 -12.73 16.09
C GLY A 162 -3.05 -11.80 15.61
N GLU A 163 -2.81 -10.48 15.57
CA GLU A 163 -3.73 -9.51 14.99
C GLU A 163 -3.61 -9.51 13.46
N GLY A 164 -4.73 -9.61 12.76
CA GLY A 164 -4.75 -9.52 11.30
C GLY A 164 -4.40 -8.10 10.84
N HIS A 165 -3.54 -8.00 9.83
CA HIS A 165 -3.14 -6.75 9.20
C HIS A 165 -3.43 -6.79 7.70
N ALA A 166 -3.62 -5.61 7.12
CA ALA A 166 -3.91 -5.46 5.71
C ALA A 166 -3.28 -4.19 5.13
N VAL A 167 -2.65 -4.34 3.97
CA VAL A 167 -1.99 -3.25 3.25
C VAL A 167 -2.35 -3.29 1.77
N ALA A 168 -2.23 -2.17 1.07
CA ALA A 168 -2.28 -2.19 -0.38
C ALA A 168 -0.89 -2.39 -0.96
N ALA A 169 -0.82 -2.94 -2.17
CA ALA A 169 0.42 -3.00 -2.92
C ALA A 169 0.25 -2.71 -4.41
N LEU A 170 1.35 -2.33 -5.03
CA LEU A 170 1.48 -2.05 -6.47
C LEU A 170 2.72 -2.78 -7.00
N GLU A 171 2.56 -3.60 -8.05
CA GLU A 171 3.71 -4.14 -8.78
C GLU A 171 4.14 -3.12 -9.85
N TYR A 172 5.37 -2.63 -9.76
CA TYR A 172 5.95 -1.67 -10.69
C TYR A 172 7.35 -2.14 -11.11
N ASN A 173 7.54 -2.42 -12.40
CA ASN A 173 8.80 -2.95 -12.96
C ASN A 173 9.34 -4.18 -12.22
N GLY A 174 8.45 -5.09 -11.78
CA GLY A 174 8.83 -6.32 -11.06
C GLY A 174 9.07 -6.13 -9.56
N VAL A 175 9.04 -4.89 -9.05
CA VAL A 175 9.12 -4.58 -7.62
C VAL A 175 7.71 -4.46 -7.05
N LEU A 176 7.46 -5.05 -5.88
CA LEU A 176 6.19 -4.90 -5.17
C LEU A 176 6.32 -3.80 -4.11
N LEU A 177 5.65 -2.68 -4.34
CA LEU A 177 5.62 -1.54 -3.44
C LEU A 177 4.43 -1.65 -2.48
N ILE A 178 4.67 -1.43 -1.19
CA ILE A 178 3.66 -1.44 -0.13
C ILE A 178 3.20 -0.01 0.16
N LEU A 179 1.88 0.17 0.19
CA LEU A 179 1.23 1.42 0.55
C LEU A 179 0.53 1.22 1.91
N GLU A 180 0.99 1.97 2.90
CA GLU A 180 0.45 1.99 4.26
C GLU A 180 -0.04 3.39 4.65
N GLN A 181 -0.46 3.59 5.90
CA GLN A 181 -1.03 4.83 6.41
C GLN A 181 -0.05 6.02 6.33
N HIS A 182 1.25 5.77 6.51
CA HIS A 182 2.26 6.81 6.59
C HIS A 182 3.31 6.64 5.49
N LEU A 183 3.86 7.76 5.03
CA LEU A 183 5.07 7.73 4.22
C LEU A 183 6.24 7.18 5.04
N PRO A 184 7.23 6.53 4.40
CA PRO A 184 7.42 6.38 2.95
C PRO A 184 6.73 5.14 2.35
N VAL A 185 6.56 5.15 1.02
CA VAL A 185 6.27 3.92 0.26
C VAL A 185 7.52 3.06 0.26
N MET A 186 7.38 1.76 0.56
CA MET A 186 8.51 0.82 0.71
C MET A 186 8.39 -0.37 -0.24
N GLU A 187 9.51 -1.00 -0.55
CA GLU A 187 9.50 -2.32 -1.20
C GLU A 187 9.04 -3.38 -0.21
N VAL A 188 8.44 -4.48 -0.68
CA VAL A 188 7.86 -5.49 0.21
C VAL A 188 8.89 -6.14 1.14
N GLN A 189 10.14 -6.31 0.71
CA GLN A 189 11.21 -6.87 1.56
C GLN A 189 11.58 -5.88 2.67
N ASP A 190 11.77 -4.61 2.33
CA ASP A 190 12.00 -3.53 3.30
C ASP A 190 10.87 -3.43 4.31
N TYR A 191 9.63 -3.50 3.82
CA TYR A 191 8.43 -3.42 4.64
C TYR A 191 8.38 -4.55 5.68
N VAL A 192 8.66 -5.79 5.26
CA VAL A 192 8.75 -6.96 6.15
C VAL A 192 9.85 -6.81 7.21
N GLN A 193 10.95 -6.11 6.88
CA GLN A 193 12.02 -5.81 7.83
C GLN A 193 11.72 -4.60 8.73
N TYR A 194 10.94 -3.64 8.23
CA TYR A 194 10.59 -2.41 8.94
C TYR A 194 9.59 -2.66 10.05
N ASP A 195 8.51 -3.39 9.74
CA ASP A 195 7.49 -3.69 10.73
C ASP A 195 8.04 -4.70 11.74
N GLU A 196 8.36 -4.20 12.94
CA GLU A 196 8.85 -5.00 14.07
C GLU A 196 7.89 -6.16 14.41
N ASN A 197 6.62 -6.07 13.98
CA ASN A 197 5.62 -7.12 14.16
C ASN A 197 5.66 -8.23 13.11
N ILE A 198 6.54 -8.14 12.09
CA ILE A 198 6.73 -9.15 11.03
C ILE A 198 8.17 -9.70 11.08
N ALA A 199 9.13 -8.88 11.52
CA ALA A 199 10.54 -9.19 11.57
C ALA A 199 10.87 -10.27 12.62
N ASN A 200 10.69 -11.55 12.25
CA ASN A 200 11.43 -12.76 12.69
C ASN A 200 10.62 -14.05 12.49
N THR A 201 9.35 -13.96 12.07
CA THR A 201 8.53 -15.15 11.77
C THR A 201 8.13 -15.13 10.30
N PRO A 202 8.31 -16.23 9.54
CA PRO A 202 7.81 -16.31 8.16
C PRO A 202 6.28 -16.35 8.16
N ILE A 203 5.67 -15.17 8.16
CA ILE A 203 4.23 -14.99 8.09
C ILE A 203 3.78 -15.11 6.63
N PRO A 204 2.78 -15.94 6.32
CA PRO A 204 2.25 -16.03 4.97
C PRO A 204 1.45 -14.77 4.61
N PHE A 205 1.84 -14.11 3.52
CA PHE A 205 1.03 -13.06 2.91
C PHE A 205 0.02 -13.70 1.97
N TYR A 206 -1.24 -13.29 2.08
CA TYR A 206 -2.28 -13.59 1.11
C TYR A 206 -2.60 -12.35 0.32
N SER A 207 -2.81 -12.51 -0.99
CA SER A 207 -3.00 -11.41 -1.92
C SER A 207 -4.34 -11.53 -2.61
N TYR A 208 -5.05 -10.41 -2.70
CA TYR A 208 -6.17 -10.18 -3.60
C TYR A 208 -5.65 -9.27 -4.72
N ARG A 209 -5.25 -9.86 -5.85
CA ARG A 209 -4.90 -9.10 -7.05
C ARG A 209 -6.18 -8.67 -7.75
N ILE A 210 -6.32 -7.37 -7.96
CA ILE A 210 -7.48 -6.75 -8.57
C ILE A 210 -7.01 -6.22 -9.92
N THR A 211 -7.50 -6.84 -10.99
CA THR A 211 -7.18 -6.42 -12.36
C THR A 211 -8.37 -5.66 -12.93
N SER A 212 -8.13 -4.48 -13.46
CA SER A 212 -9.13 -3.70 -14.20
C SER A 212 -8.91 -3.86 -15.71
N SER A 213 -9.93 -4.34 -16.40
CA SER A 213 -10.06 -4.27 -17.85
C SER A 213 -11.17 -3.26 -18.19
N SER A 214 -11.24 -2.83 -19.46
CA SER A 214 -12.12 -1.73 -19.90
C SER A 214 -13.62 -1.87 -19.59
N ARG A 215 -14.09 -3.04 -19.10
CA ARG A 215 -15.49 -3.25 -18.68
C ARG A 215 -15.68 -4.13 -17.44
N GLU A 216 -14.63 -4.77 -16.93
CA GLU A 216 -14.77 -5.78 -15.86
C GLU A 216 -13.57 -5.76 -14.91
N PHE A 217 -13.85 -6.05 -13.65
CA PHE A 217 -12.85 -6.32 -12.62
C PHE A 217 -12.73 -7.82 -12.39
N ALA A 218 -11.50 -8.31 -12.35
CA ALA A 218 -11.19 -9.66 -11.90
C ALA A 218 -10.46 -9.59 -10.56
N ILE A 219 -10.77 -10.53 -9.66
CA ILE A 219 -10.08 -10.65 -8.37
C ILE A 219 -9.50 -12.06 -8.29
N GLU A 220 -8.18 -12.14 -8.18
CA GLU A 220 -7.45 -13.38 -7.98
C GLU A 220 -6.93 -13.44 -6.54
N PHE A 221 -7.22 -14.53 -5.84
CA PHE A 221 -6.75 -14.76 -4.47
C PHE A 221 -5.70 -15.87 -4.42
N PHE A 222 -4.54 -15.57 -3.86
CA PHE A 222 -3.44 -16.52 -3.75
C PHE A 222 -2.51 -16.20 -2.58
N LYS A 223 -1.75 -17.21 -2.12
CA LYS A 223 -0.64 -16.99 -1.21
C LYS A 223 0.52 -16.35 -1.98
N LEU A 224 0.94 -15.17 -1.55
CA LEU A 224 2.01 -14.41 -2.20
C LEU A 224 3.36 -15.11 -2.01
N ASN A 225 4.09 -15.32 -3.10
CA ASN A 225 5.46 -15.79 -3.05
C ASN A 225 6.40 -14.57 -2.93
N LEU A 226 6.73 -14.17 -1.70
CA LEU A 226 7.63 -13.04 -1.45
C LEU A 226 8.99 -13.20 -2.13
N ARG A 227 9.47 -14.43 -2.35
CA ARG A 227 10.75 -14.67 -3.04
C ARG A 227 10.76 -14.25 -4.51
N LYS A 228 9.59 -13.99 -5.10
CA LYS A 228 9.49 -13.42 -6.46
C LYS A 228 9.92 -11.95 -6.48
N TYR A 229 9.77 -11.24 -5.37
CA TYR A 229 10.00 -9.82 -5.25
C TYR A 229 11.31 -9.58 -4.53
N GLU A 230 12.38 -9.55 -5.31
CA GLU A 230 13.71 -9.16 -4.82
C GLU A 230 13.71 -7.67 -4.49
N ASP A 231 14.46 -7.33 -3.45
CA ASP A 231 14.74 -5.94 -3.09
C ASP A 231 15.62 -5.32 -4.17
N SER A 232 15.16 -4.22 -4.76
CA SER A 232 15.88 -3.52 -5.81
C SER A 232 17.08 -2.72 -5.28
N THR A 233 17.10 -2.44 -3.98
CA THR A 233 18.18 -1.72 -3.28
C THR A 233 18.68 -2.55 -2.08
N PRO A 234 19.25 -3.75 -2.29
CA PRO A 234 19.60 -4.71 -1.23
C PRO A 234 20.75 -4.26 -0.33
N VAL A 235 21.35 -3.11 -0.62
CA VAL A 235 22.33 -2.45 0.25
C VAL A 235 21.58 -1.35 0.97
N ASP A 236 20.98 -1.72 2.11
CA ASP A 236 20.24 -0.80 2.97
C ASP A 236 21.07 0.43 3.32
N GLY A 237 20.44 1.59 3.19
CA GLY A 237 20.98 2.86 3.63
C GLY A 237 21.15 3.90 2.53
N ILE A 238 21.22 5.15 2.98
CA ILE A 238 21.40 6.31 2.13
C ILE A 238 22.78 6.33 1.45
N THR A 239 22.81 6.78 0.20
CA THR A 239 24.04 6.94 -0.60
C THR A 239 24.57 8.38 -0.54
N ASP A 240 25.83 8.59 -0.92
CA ASP A 240 26.38 9.96 -1.01
C ASP A 240 25.64 10.81 -2.05
N LYS A 241 25.19 10.19 -3.15
CA LYS A 241 24.37 10.85 -4.16
C LYS A 241 23.04 11.33 -3.56
N PHE A 242 22.36 10.46 -2.81
CA PHE A 242 21.13 10.83 -2.10
C PHE A 242 21.33 12.02 -1.17
N VAL A 243 22.42 12.05 -0.41
CA VAL A 243 22.73 13.15 0.51
C VAL A 243 22.93 14.46 -0.23
N GLN A 244 23.66 14.45 -1.35
CA GLN A 244 23.88 15.61 -2.21
C GLN A 244 22.56 16.15 -2.80
N ASP A 245 21.65 15.26 -3.18
CA ASP A 245 20.35 15.68 -3.73
C ASP A 245 19.43 16.24 -2.65
N VAL A 246 19.44 15.65 -1.44
CA VAL A 246 18.73 16.22 -0.27
C VAL A 246 19.29 17.59 0.07
N GLU A 247 20.61 17.78 0.08
CA GLU A 247 21.25 19.07 0.33
C GLU A 247 20.81 20.12 -0.69
N LYS A 248 20.85 19.79 -1.97
CA LYS A 248 20.42 20.69 -3.04
C LYS A 248 18.92 21.02 -2.95
N SER A 249 18.05 20.04 -2.70
CA SER A 249 16.62 20.29 -2.55
C SER A 249 16.33 21.14 -1.32
N LEU A 250 16.99 20.86 -0.18
CA LEU A 250 16.88 21.64 1.04
C LEU A 250 17.35 23.09 0.84
N SER A 251 18.48 23.29 0.13
CA SER A 251 19.04 24.62 -0.15
C SER A 251 18.05 25.47 -0.94
N HIS A 252 17.39 24.89 -1.94
CA HIS A 252 16.34 25.57 -2.70
C HIS A 252 15.13 25.93 -1.83
N LYS A 253 14.64 25.00 -0.99
CA LYS A 253 13.48 25.24 -0.11
C LYS A 253 13.75 26.35 0.91
N LEU A 254 14.96 26.40 1.45
CA LEU A 254 15.38 27.38 2.46
C LEU A 254 15.99 28.65 1.86
N LYS A 255 16.19 28.72 0.54
CA LYS A 255 16.90 29.80 -0.17
C LYS A 255 18.34 30.01 0.35
N ALA A 256 19.00 28.92 0.74
CA ALA A 256 20.37 28.91 1.24
C ALA A 256 21.37 28.50 0.14
N SER A 257 22.64 28.87 0.31
CA SER A 257 23.73 28.41 -0.55
C SER A 257 24.40 27.16 0.02
N VAL A 258 24.76 26.21 -0.84
CA VAL A 258 25.58 25.05 -0.47
C VAL A 258 27.06 25.46 -0.37
N THR A 259 27.80 24.91 0.60
CA THR A 259 29.23 25.22 0.79
C THR A 259 30.01 24.08 1.43
N ASP A 260 31.25 23.87 0.98
CA ASP A 260 32.18 22.90 1.58
C ASP A 260 32.97 23.46 2.79
N LYS A 261 32.75 24.73 3.12
CA LYS A 261 33.41 25.39 4.27
C LYS A 261 32.87 24.85 5.59
N VAL A 262 33.73 24.87 6.62
CA VAL A 262 33.31 24.61 7.99
C VAL A 262 32.29 25.66 8.43
N LEU A 263 31.13 25.21 8.88
CA LEU A 263 30.03 26.06 9.35
C LEU A 263 29.93 26.02 10.88
N PRO A 264 29.53 27.12 11.53
CA PRO A 264 29.61 27.28 12.98
C PRO A 264 28.57 26.46 13.74
N HIS A 265 27.45 26.12 13.10
CA HIS A 265 26.36 25.36 13.73
C HIS A 265 26.18 24.00 13.07
N SER A 266 25.69 23.04 13.85
CA SER A 266 25.34 21.72 13.34
C SER A 266 24.11 21.15 14.04
N TRP A 267 23.38 20.31 13.30
CA TRP A 267 22.22 19.57 13.74
C TRP A 267 22.33 18.14 13.22
N THR A 268 22.38 17.16 14.12
CA THR A 268 22.22 15.75 13.75
C THR A 268 20.74 15.37 13.65
N TRP A 269 20.33 14.87 12.49
CA TRP A 269 18.98 14.35 12.25
C TRP A 269 19.04 12.83 12.03
N LYS A 270 18.22 12.08 12.77
CA LYS A 270 18.18 10.62 12.74
C LYS A 270 16.80 10.14 12.34
N SER A 271 16.74 9.17 11.46
CA SER A 271 15.51 8.45 11.14
C SER A 271 15.82 7.01 10.74
N SER A 272 15.27 6.06 11.48
CA SER A 272 15.45 4.62 11.22
C SER A 272 14.94 4.23 9.83
N VAL A 273 13.95 4.96 9.31
CA VAL A 273 13.33 4.69 8.02
C VAL A 273 14.28 4.90 6.83
N LEU A 274 15.32 5.73 7.00
CA LEU A 274 16.32 5.99 5.96
C LEU A 274 17.10 4.74 5.54
N ARG A 275 17.13 3.70 6.38
CA ARG A 275 17.75 2.42 6.00
C ARG A 275 17.05 1.77 4.81
N PHE A 276 15.76 2.05 4.61
CA PHE A 276 14.93 1.54 3.51
C PHE A 276 14.82 2.52 2.33
N TYR A 277 15.84 3.37 2.18
CA TYR A 277 15.93 4.22 1.01
C TYR A 277 15.99 3.34 -0.25
N SER A 278 15.01 3.50 -1.13
CA SER A 278 14.94 2.81 -2.42
C SER A 278 15.33 3.75 -3.55
N THR A 279 16.26 3.29 -4.40
CA THR A 279 16.68 4.02 -5.60
C THR A 279 15.54 4.17 -6.61
N LEU A 280 14.56 3.26 -6.62
CA LEU A 280 13.36 3.34 -7.46
C LEU A 280 12.50 4.57 -7.13
N LEU A 281 12.50 4.99 -5.86
CA LEU A 281 11.73 6.11 -5.34
C LEU A 281 12.63 7.31 -4.98
N HIS A 282 13.82 7.40 -5.58
CA HIS A 282 14.87 8.34 -5.20
C HIS A 282 14.37 9.79 -5.09
N ASP A 283 13.74 10.31 -6.15
CA ASP A 283 13.25 11.70 -6.17
C ASP A 283 12.21 11.96 -5.08
N GLN A 284 11.35 10.98 -4.82
CA GLN A 284 10.32 11.09 -3.79
C GLN A 284 10.93 11.10 -2.38
N TRP A 285 11.93 10.25 -2.14
CA TRP A 285 12.70 10.26 -0.90
C TRP A 285 13.44 11.59 -0.69
N VAL A 286 14.08 12.13 -1.73
CA VAL A 286 14.79 13.42 -1.66
C VAL A 286 13.83 14.54 -1.25
N GLU A 287 12.67 14.64 -1.92
CA GLU A 287 11.67 15.67 -1.62
C GLU A 287 11.06 15.51 -0.23
N TYR A 288 10.80 14.28 0.21
CA TYR A 288 10.24 13.98 1.53
C TYR A 288 11.19 14.38 2.66
N ILE A 289 12.45 13.93 2.59
CA ILE A 289 13.45 14.21 3.63
C ILE A 289 13.81 15.69 3.67
N SER A 290 14.06 16.32 2.52
CA SER A 290 14.33 17.76 2.46
C SER A 290 13.13 18.59 2.94
N GLY A 291 11.89 18.13 2.72
CA GLY A 291 10.68 18.77 3.24
C GLY A 291 10.61 18.74 4.77
N ILE A 292 10.91 17.58 5.39
CA ILE A 292 10.98 17.43 6.86
C ILE A 292 12.05 18.36 7.42
N LEU A 293 13.26 18.32 6.84
CA LEU A 293 14.36 19.17 7.29
C LEU A 293 14.03 20.66 7.13
N ALA A 294 13.42 21.07 6.02
CA ALA A 294 13.01 22.47 5.82
C ALA A 294 11.99 22.92 6.88
N LYS A 295 11.00 22.07 7.18
CA LYS A 295 10.02 22.34 8.25
C LYS A 295 10.70 22.51 9.61
N ASN A 296 11.64 21.62 9.93
CA ASN A 296 12.44 21.69 11.15
C ASN A 296 13.20 23.03 11.30
N PHE A 297 13.78 23.57 10.23
CA PHE A 297 14.39 24.91 10.24
C PHE A 297 13.36 26.03 10.46
N MET A 298 12.21 25.95 9.77
CA MET A 298 11.13 26.94 9.90
C MET A 298 10.54 26.97 11.31
N ASP A 299 10.28 25.80 11.90
CA ASP A 299 9.72 25.65 13.25
C ASP A 299 10.71 26.17 14.31
N ALA A 300 12.03 26.03 14.06
CA ALA A 300 13.07 26.59 14.90
C ALA A 300 13.31 28.11 14.68
N GLY A 301 12.66 28.73 13.70
CA GLY A 301 12.87 30.14 13.35
C GLY A 301 14.24 30.43 12.73
N ILE A 302 14.94 29.41 12.22
CA ILE A 302 16.30 29.53 11.67
C ILE A 302 16.21 29.76 10.16
N LYS A 303 16.83 30.84 9.69
CA LYS A 303 17.02 31.13 8.27
C LYS A 303 18.49 30.96 7.90
N PRO A 304 18.90 29.81 7.34
CA PRO A 304 20.30 29.61 7.00
C PRO A 304 20.67 30.36 5.72
N GLN A 305 21.79 31.10 5.76
CA GLN A 305 22.45 31.64 4.58
C GLN A 305 23.24 30.54 3.85
N TYR A 306 23.89 29.67 4.61
CA TYR A 306 24.70 28.57 4.10
C TYR A 306 24.32 27.26 4.76
N ILE A 307 24.35 26.16 3.98
CA ILE A 307 24.14 24.80 4.49
C ILE A 307 25.15 23.82 3.88
N CYS A 308 25.39 22.73 4.61
CA CYS A 308 26.08 21.54 4.15
C CYS A 308 25.44 20.31 4.81
N ILE A 309 25.29 19.18 4.10
CA ILE A 309 24.79 17.93 4.68
C ILE A 309 25.81 16.81 4.45
N ASP A 310 26.16 16.10 5.52
CA ASP A 310 26.96 14.87 5.45
C ASP A 310 26.16 13.66 5.93
N ARG A 311 26.56 12.49 5.43
CA ARG A 311 26.14 11.20 5.96
C ARG A 311 27.04 10.79 7.12
N ILE A 312 26.45 10.52 8.29
CA ILE A 312 27.19 9.89 9.40
C ILE A 312 27.14 8.36 9.25
N ASP A 313 25.95 7.81 9.04
CA ASP A 313 25.68 6.38 8.85
C ASP A 313 24.43 6.19 7.96
N SER A 314 23.93 4.95 7.81
CA SER A 314 22.77 4.62 6.96
C SER A 314 21.44 5.26 7.39
N THR A 315 21.38 5.84 8.59
CA THR A 315 20.16 6.39 9.20
C THR A 315 20.31 7.82 9.72
N THR A 316 21.50 8.40 9.59
CA THR A 316 21.85 9.66 10.25
C THR A 316 22.47 10.65 9.28
N LEU A 317 21.87 11.85 9.22
CA LEU A 317 22.39 13.01 8.52
C LEU A 317 22.94 14.04 9.51
N LEU A 318 24.08 14.64 9.17
CA LEU A 318 24.62 15.82 9.86
C LEU A 318 24.38 17.04 8.99
N ILE A 319 23.56 17.97 9.47
CA ILE A 319 23.29 19.23 8.79
C ILE A 319 24.15 20.30 9.45
N ARG A 320 25.07 20.91 8.72
CA ARG A 320 25.82 22.09 9.18
C ARG A 320 25.24 23.34 8.53
N PHE A 321 25.19 24.45 9.25
CA PHE A 321 24.58 25.67 8.73
C PHE A 321 25.17 26.95 9.35
N LYS A 322 24.95 28.07 8.66
CA LYS A 322 25.18 29.42 9.17
C LYS A 322 23.90 30.27 8.99
N PRO A 323 23.28 30.78 10.07
CA PRO A 323 22.14 31.69 9.99
C PRO A 323 22.44 33.00 9.27
N GLU A 324 21.43 33.64 8.70
CA GLU A 324 21.52 35.03 8.24
C GLU A 324 21.79 35.97 9.43
N GLY A 325 22.75 36.90 9.27
CA GLY A 325 23.03 37.95 10.26
C GLY A 325 24.11 37.61 11.30
N GLU A 326 24.61 36.38 11.28
CA GLU A 326 25.92 35.99 11.86
C GLU A 326 26.99 36.03 10.75
#